data_AF-A0A0F9E8V4-F1
#
_entry.id   AF-A0A0F9E8V4-F1
#
_cell.length_a   1.000
_cell.length_b   1.000
_cell.length_c   1.000
_cell.angle_alpha   90.00
_cell.angle_beta   90.00
_cell.angle_gamma   90.00
#
_symmetry.space_group_name_H-M   'P 1'
#
loop_
_entity.id
_entity.type
_entity.pdbx_description
1 polymer ?
#
loop_
_entity_poly.entity_id
_entity_poly.type
_entity_poly.pdbx_seq_one_letter_code
_entity_poly.pdbx_strand_id
1 'polypeptide(L)' 'MRIFCASLATETNTFSPLRTDFSDFEQSFYAPPGQHPETPTLC' A
#
# COMPACT_ATOMS: atom_id res chain seq x y z
N MET A 1 -18.49 8.73 17.56
CA MET A 1 -18.29 7.51 16.75
C MET A 1 -16.95 7.63 16.05
N ARG A 2 -16.09 6.60 16.06
CA ARG A 2 -14.78 6.61 15.38
C ARG A 2 -14.85 5.68 14.18
N ILE A 3 -14.44 6.16 13.00
CA ILE A 3 -14.43 5.40 11.75
C ILE A 3 -12.97 5.23 11.33
N PHE A 4 -12.61 4.01 10.94
CA PHE A 4 -11.29 3.66 10.43
C PHE A 4 -11.43 3.15 9.00
N CYS A 5 -10.56 3.58 8.10
CA CYS A 5 -10.55 3.19 6.70
C CYS A 5 -9.13 2.76 6.32
N ALA A 6 -9.01 1.64 5.61
CA ALA A 6 -7.76 1.13 5.09
C ALA A 6 -8.04 0.36 3.79
N SER A 7 -7.04 0.31 2.90
CA SER A 7 -7.08 -0.41 1.63
C SER A 7 -5.85 -1.31 1.52
N LEU A 8 -6.05 -2.54 1.07
CA LEU A 8 -4.97 -3.51 0.78
C LEU A 8 -5.26 -4.20 -0.55
N ALA A 9 -4.27 -4.26 -1.43
CA ALA A 9 -4.32 -4.98 -2.68
C ALA A 9 -2.97 -5.66 -2.96
N THR A 10 -3.01 -6.78 -3.66
CA THR A 10 -1.83 -7.49 -4.15
C THR A 10 -2.00 -7.77 -5.62
N GLU A 11 -1.05 -7.35 -6.45
CA GLU A 11 -0.96 -7.78 -7.85
C GLU A 11 0.00 -8.96 -7.95
N THR A 12 -0.41 -10.02 -8.65
CA THR A 12 0.44 -11.19 -8.90
C THR A 12 0.70 -11.31 -10.40
N ASN A 13 1.97 -11.23 -10.77
CA ASN A 13 2.42 -11.36 -12.14
C ASN A 13 3.62 -12.31 -12.18
N THR A 14 3.44 -13.48 -12.80
CA THR A 14 4.44 -14.56 -12.87
C THR A 14 5.78 -14.12 -13.46
N PHE A 15 5.79 -13.09 -14.29
CA PHE A 15 7.00 -12.59 -14.95
C PHE A 15 7.51 -11.27 -14.35
N SER A 16 6.81 -10.72 -13.36
CA SER A 16 7.26 -9.50 -12.69
C SER A 16 8.47 -9.80 -11.81
N PRO A 17 9.56 -9.00 -11.91
CA PRO A 17 10.67 -9.10 -10.98
C PRO A 17 10.38 -8.44 -9.63
N LEU A 18 9.28 -7.68 -9.53
CA LEU A 18 8.87 -6.99 -8.32
C LEU A 18 8.30 -7.98 -7.32
N ARG A 19 8.75 -7.88 -6.06
CA ARG A 19 8.28 -8.76 -4.99
C ARG A 19 7.02 -8.18 -4.39
N THR A 20 6.05 -9.06 -4.13
CA THR A 20 4.82 -8.72 -3.40
C THR A 20 4.99 -9.08 -1.93
N ASP A 21 6.08 -8.59 -1.30
CA ASP A 21 6.31 -8.76 0.13
C ASP A 21 6.09 -7.45 0.90
N PHE A 22 5.97 -7.56 2.22
CA PHE A 22 5.67 -6.40 3.06
C PHE A 22 6.81 -5.38 3.08
N SER A 23 8.08 -5.81 2.95
CA SER A 23 9.22 -4.89 3.00
C SER A 23 9.23 -3.98 1.77
N ASP A 24 8.97 -4.55 0.58
CA ASP A 24 8.81 -3.78 -0.67
C ASP A 24 7.58 -2.85 -0.59
N PHE A 25 6.47 -3.28 0.02
CA PHE A 25 5.30 -2.43 0.27
C PHE A 25 5.58 -1.27 1.23
N GLU A 26 6.30 -1.54 2.33
CA GLU A 26 6.65 -0.54 3.34
C GLU A 26 7.48 0.61 2.76
N GLN A 27 8.43 0.28 1.88
CA GLN A 27 9.29 1.26 1.23
C GLN A 27 8.61 2.08 0.14
N SER A 28 7.51 1.57 -0.44
CA SER A 28 6.88 2.15 -1.62
C SER A 28 5.59 2.91 -1.32
N PHE A 29 4.64 2.31 -0.60
CA PHE A 29 3.26 2.80 -0.50
C PHE A 29 2.66 2.76 0.91
N TYR A 30 3.35 2.18 1.89
CA TYR A 30 2.79 2.10 3.24
C TYR A 30 2.69 3.47 3.90
N ALA A 31 1.45 3.83 4.27
CA ALA A 31 1.17 4.98 5.12
C ALA A 31 0.41 4.50 6.37
N PRO A 32 0.98 4.64 7.58
CA PRO A 32 0.28 4.28 8.81
C PRO A 32 -0.94 5.20 9.06
N PRO A 33 -1.83 4.87 10.02
CA PRO A 33 -3.03 5.65 10.31
C PRO A 33 -2.74 7.11 10.66
N GLY A 34 -3.22 8.04 9.82
CA GLY A 34 -2.98 9.48 9.98
C GLY A 34 -1.76 10.03 9.24
N GLN A 35 -1.03 9.18 8.50
CA GLN A 35 0.14 9.55 7.68
C GLN A 35 -0.14 9.41 6.18
N HIS A 36 -1.41 9.22 5.79
CA HIS A 36 -1.77 9.21 4.38
C HIS A 36 -1.53 10.60 3.75
N PRO A 37 -0.96 10.65 2.54
CA PRO A 37 -0.78 11.90 1.83
C PRO A 37 -2.13 12.52 1.48
N GLU A 38 -2.18 13.85 1.37
CA GLU A 38 -3.39 14.59 0.97
C GLU A 38 -3.83 14.22 -0.45
N THR A 39 -2.86 14.00 -1.34
CA THR A 39 -3.12 13.52 -2.70
C THR A 39 -3.00 11.99 -2.74
N PRO A 40 -4.04 11.26 -3.18
CA PRO A 40 -3.95 9.82 -3.36
C PRO A 40 -2.99 9.49 -4.51
N THR A 41 -2.01 8.65 -4.23
CA THR A 41 -1.12 8.06 -5.25
C THR A 41 -1.73 6.76 -5.76
N LEU A 42 -1.57 6.46 -7.05
CA LEU A 42 -1.99 5.18 -7.62
C LEU A 42 -1.29 4.03 -6.89
N CYS A 43 -2.08 2.99 -6.60
CA CYS A 43 -1.60 1.67 -6.21
C CYS A 43 -1.17 0.91 -7.46
#